data_AF-A0A0L0SXG9-F1
#
_entry.id   AF-A0A0L0SXG9-F1
#
_cell.length_a   1.000
_cell.length_b   1.000
_cell.length_c   1.000
_cell.angle_alpha   90.00
_cell.angle_beta   90.00
_cell.angle_gamma   90.00
#
_symmetry.space_group_name_H-M   'P 1'
#
loop_
_entity.id
_entity.type
_entity.pdbx_description
1 polymer ?
#
loop_
_entity_poly.entity_id
_entity_poly.type
_entity_poly.pdbx_seq_one_letter_code
_entity_poly.pdbx_strand_id
1 'polypeptide(L)'
;MATNIPLLTPSPAPRAAPAANSTRWWILLRNHAEQHRRALGPVRTALLALALVVIVIFLLLPPSANNDAPTRRDPTLAHAPSGKMHSPAGVVGAALQNLQARISNFPTPGSSDNVPAPTSSPDPVVTSPPPPPPPSAPAVFQSVTKGPHLKRTRFARTAAPLWTRSDAPADPSRARTAAGMPLLVLVAIKDRESYGRWRSFEDLATMIMGSLPDPGMTTLAVLISAADEYASVVYRIEAMSALYGFAQIDVYKVHDAAYFAHLDLKVARERRHDDIVQVPRRRRMAVLRNTLMSAAMDMVYEKVLWVDADVVGIPNLLAKKAMESGRDIVVPACFQGNSYYDWNTFVGRRTTPGPNEAVPRLDGTLPPGKTLYVPRHVPGEAWPLSDARFADQEWVELTSVGGTWLMMSADVVHAGVTFGIYNVVGDTWDGSEGYDAIETESVCFVAARIGKKCWGLPSMRIQHS
;
A
#
# COMPACT_ATOMS: atom_id res chain seq x y z
N MET A 1 28.08 -42.61 -57.94
CA MET A 1 28.14 -42.96 -56.51
C MET A 1 27.16 -42.07 -55.78
N ALA A 2 26.12 -42.69 -55.25
CA ALA A 2 25.01 -42.05 -54.55
C ALA A 2 25.38 -41.77 -53.09
N THR A 3 24.90 -40.66 -52.54
CA THR A 3 24.80 -40.46 -51.09
C THR A 3 23.40 -40.00 -50.74
N ASN A 4 22.83 -40.77 -49.83
CA ASN A 4 21.42 -40.87 -49.45
C ASN A 4 20.89 -39.64 -48.73
N ILE A 5 19.63 -39.31 -49.01
CA ILE A 5 18.75 -38.46 -48.20
C ILE A 5 17.95 -39.38 -47.27
N PRO A 6 18.00 -39.22 -45.93
CA PRO A 6 17.08 -39.93 -45.05
C PRO A 6 15.77 -39.14 -44.90
N LEU A 7 14.67 -39.74 -45.34
CA LEU A 7 13.31 -39.34 -44.98
C LEU A 7 13.06 -39.65 -43.50
N LEU A 8 12.79 -38.61 -42.70
CA LEU A 8 12.26 -38.74 -41.35
C LEU A 8 10.75 -38.95 -41.40
N THR A 9 10.31 -40.09 -40.88
CA THR A 9 8.91 -40.43 -40.61
C THR A 9 8.34 -39.59 -39.46
N PRO A 10 7.06 -39.20 -39.48
CA PRO A 10 6.44 -38.44 -38.40
C PRO A 10 6.24 -39.30 -37.14
N SER A 11 6.65 -38.77 -36.00
CA SER A 11 6.46 -39.38 -34.67
C SER A 11 4.97 -39.29 -34.23
N PRO A 12 4.42 -40.27 -33.49
CA PRO A 12 3.02 -40.26 -33.10
C PRO A 12 2.74 -39.25 -31.98
N ALA A 13 1.55 -38.65 -32.01
CA ALA A 13 1.07 -37.70 -31.01
C ALA A 13 1.06 -38.32 -29.59
N PRO A 14 1.45 -37.57 -28.54
CA PRO A 14 1.43 -38.09 -27.18
C PRO A 14 0.00 -38.27 -26.67
N ARG A 15 -0.30 -39.45 -26.14
CA ARG A 15 -1.53 -39.78 -25.41
C ARG A 15 -1.67 -38.89 -24.16
N ALA A 16 -2.85 -38.28 -24.00
CA ALA A 16 -3.22 -37.52 -22.81
C ALA A 16 -3.23 -38.41 -21.55
N ALA A 17 -2.53 -37.97 -20.50
CA ALA A 17 -2.60 -38.55 -19.16
C ALA A 17 -3.86 -38.04 -18.42
N PRO A 18 -4.51 -38.86 -17.57
CA PRO A 18 -5.75 -38.50 -16.90
C PRO A 18 -5.54 -37.49 -15.76
N ALA A 19 -6.46 -36.52 -15.67
CA ALA A 19 -6.47 -35.46 -14.68
C ALA A 19 -6.76 -35.99 -13.26
N ALA A 20 -5.72 -36.10 -12.43
CA ALA A 20 -5.84 -36.48 -11.01
C ALA A 20 -5.72 -35.30 -10.03
N ASN A 21 -5.63 -34.05 -10.49
CA ASN A 21 -5.38 -32.90 -9.62
C ASN A 21 -6.57 -31.94 -9.42
N SER A 22 -7.75 -32.18 -10.03
CA SER A 22 -8.90 -31.27 -9.88
C SER A 22 -9.74 -31.53 -8.62
N THR A 23 -9.76 -32.75 -8.09
CA THR A 23 -10.67 -33.14 -6.99
C THR A 23 -10.18 -32.64 -5.62
N ARG A 24 -8.86 -32.45 -5.43
CA ARG A 24 -8.28 -31.97 -4.16
C ARG A 24 -8.52 -30.48 -3.93
N TRP A 25 -8.55 -29.68 -4.99
CA TRP A 25 -8.81 -28.23 -4.93
C TRP A 25 -10.26 -27.90 -4.61
N TRP A 26 -11.21 -28.68 -5.16
CA TRP A 26 -12.63 -28.49 -4.87
C TRP A 26 -13.00 -28.80 -3.41
N ILE A 27 -12.34 -29.78 -2.79
CA ILE A 27 -12.55 -30.12 -1.37
C ILE A 27 -12.00 -29.02 -0.45
N LEU A 28 -10.83 -28.44 -0.78
CA LEU A 28 -10.24 -27.33 -0.01
C LEU A 28 -11.06 -26.03 -0.12
N LEU A 29 -11.52 -25.67 -1.32
CA LEU A 29 -12.39 -24.50 -1.54
C LEU A 29 -13.75 -24.65 -0.84
N ARG A 30 -14.34 -25.85 -0.86
CA ARG A 30 -15.60 -26.13 -0.17
C ARG A 30 -15.45 -26.06 1.35
N ASN A 31 -14.37 -26.61 1.90
CA ASN A 31 -14.12 -26.58 3.35
C ASN A 31 -13.84 -25.14 3.84
N HIS A 32 -13.14 -24.32 3.05
CA HIS A 32 -12.90 -22.91 3.37
C HIS A 32 -14.19 -22.07 3.30
N ALA A 33 -15.05 -22.33 2.31
CA ALA A 33 -16.35 -21.67 2.18
C ALA A 33 -17.34 -22.07 3.30
N GLU A 34 -17.32 -23.33 3.75
CA GLU A 34 -18.13 -23.79 4.88
C GLU A 34 -17.62 -23.25 6.23
N GLN A 35 -16.30 -23.12 6.42
CA GLN A 35 -15.72 -22.45 7.60
C GLN A 35 -16.09 -20.96 7.65
N HIS A 36 -16.05 -20.24 6.53
CA HIS A 36 -16.49 -18.85 6.47
C HIS A 36 -18.00 -18.68 6.72
N ARG A 37 -18.85 -19.60 6.23
CA ARG A 37 -20.30 -19.58 6.53
C ARG A 37 -20.60 -19.80 8.02
N ARG A 38 -19.87 -20.71 8.68
CA ARG A 38 -20.04 -20.99 10.12
C ARG A 38 -19.55 -19.83 11.00
N ALA A 39 -18.51 -19.10 10.57
CA ALA A 39 -18.00 -17.93 11.29
C ALA A 39 -18.88 -16.67 11.14
N LEU A 40 -19.54 -16.48 9.99
CA LEU A 40 -20.34 -15.28 9.70
C LEU A 40 -21.82 -15.40 10.10
N GLY A 41 -22.33 -16.62 10.30
CA GLY A 41 -23.72 -16.88 10.72
C GLY A 41 -24.13 -16.17 12.02
N PRO A 42 -23.37 -16.31 13.12
CA PRO A 42 -23.69 -15.68 14.41
C PRO A 42 -23.60 -14.14 14.38
N VAL A 43 -22.68 -13.60 13.58
CA VAL A 43 -22.47 -12.14 13.47
C VAL A 43 -23.59 -11.50 12.66
N ARG A 44 -24.07 -12.16 11.60
CA ARG A 44 -25.22 -11.69 10.80
C ARG A 44 -26.52 -11.71 11.60
N THR A 45 -26.76 -12.75 12.40
CA THR A 45 -27.97 -12.83 13.25
C THR A 45 -27.94 -11.79 14.38
N ALA A 46 -26.77 -11.52 14.97
CA ALA A 46 -26.61 -10.45 15.96
C ALA A 46 -26.87 -9.05 15.37
N LEU A 47 -26.36 -8.76 14.16
CA LEU A 47 -26.60 -7.48 13.49
C LEU A 47 -28.07 -7.28 13.08
N LEU A 48 -28.75 -8.33 12.62
CA LEU A 48 -30.17 -8.28 12.30
C LEU A 48 -31.04 -8.09 13.56
N ALA A 49 -30.70 -8.75 14.67
CA ALA A 49 -31.38 -8.55 15.95
C ALA A 49 -31.19 -7.11 16.46
N LEU A 50 -29.98 -6.54 16.34
CA LEU A 50 -29.70 -5.17 16.73
C LEU A 50 -30.49 -4.16 15.89
N ALA A 51 -30.55 -4.37 14.57
CA ALA A 51 -31.34 -3.53 13.66
C ALA A 51 -32.84 -3.59 13.98
N LEU A 52 -33.37 -4.77 14.31
CA LEU A 52 -34.77 -4.94 14.69
C LEU A 52 -35.09 -4.20 16.01
N VAL A 53 -34.19 -4.25 16.98
CA VAL A 53 -34.34 -3.54 18.26
C VAL A 53 -34.35 -2.02 18.05
N VAL A 54 -33.49 -1.48 17.19
CA VAL A 54 -33.47 -0.04 16.87
C VAL A 54 -34.76 0.40 16.18
N ILE A 55 -35.30 -0.42 15.26
CA ILE A 55 -36.56 -0.14 14.57
C ILE A 55 -37.75 -0.15 15.56
N VAL A 56 -37.79 -1.12 16.48
CA VAL A 56 -38.86 -1.20 17.49
C VAL A 56 -38.80 -0.01 18.45
N ILE A 57 -37.61 0.46 18.84
CA ILE A 57 -37.44 1.66 19.68
C ILE A 57 -37.95 2.92 18.96
N PHE A 58 -37.68 3.06 17.66
CA PHE A 58 -38.15 4.21 16.87
C PHE A 58 -39.66 4.21 16.62
N LEU A 59 -40.30 3.03 16.58
CA LEU A 59 -41.75 2.90 16.38
C LEU A 59 -42.56 3.06 17.68
N LEU A 60 -41.93 2.97 18.85
CA LEU A 60 -42.60 3.07 20.16
C LEU A 60 -42.50 4.46 20.82
N LEU A 61 -41.82 5.43 20.18
CA LEU A 61 -41.79 6.81 20.64
C LEU A 61 -43.00 7.58 20.10
N PRO A 62 -43.86 8.17 20.95
CA PRO A 62 -44.98 8.97 20.49
C PRO A 62 -44.50 10.27 19.81
N PRO A 63 -45.15 10.73 18.73
CA PRO A 63 -44.80 11.99 18.08
C PRO A 63 -45.15 13.16 19.01
N SER A 64 -44.17 14.00 19.32
CA SER A 64 -44.40 15.27 20.01
C SER A 64 -45.05 16.28 19.06
N ALA A 65 -46.09 16.94 19.56
CA ALA A 65 -47.04 17.77 18.82
C ALA A 65 -46.46 19.12 18.35
N ASN A 66 -46.91 19.51 17.15
CA ASN A 66 -47.12 20.82 16.53
C ASN A 66 -46.60 22.09 17.25
N ASN A 67 -45.99 23.01 16.48
CA ASN A 67 -46.73 24.19 15.99
C ASN A 67 -45.97 25.03 14.95
N ASP A 68 -46.79 25.65 14.11
CA ASP A 68 -46.53 26.48 12.94
C ASP A 68 -45.70 27.77 13.17
N ALA A 69 -45.20 28.25 12.03
CA ALA A 69 -44.33 29.40 11.74
C ALA A 69 -44.93 30.80 12.08
N PRO A 70 -44.41 31.93 11.54
CA PRO A 70 -43.06 32.53 11.57
C PRO A 70 -43.07 33.97 12.15
N THR A 71 -41.92 34.58 12.49
CA THR A 71 -41.57 36.01 12.19
C THR A 71 -40.31 36.53 12.90
N ARG A 72 -39.37 37.02 12.08
CA ARG A 72 -38.56 38.27 12.12
C ARG A 72 -38.54 39.12 13.42
N ARG A 73 -37.34 39.35 13.98
CA ARG A 73 -36.65 40.67 14.20
C ARG A 73 -35.56 40.57 15.30
N ASP A 74 -34.37 41.05 14.96
CA ASP A 74 -33.31 41.57 15.84
C ASP A 74 -33.72 42.97 16.40
N PRO A 75 -33.03 43.65 17.37
CA PRO A 75 -31.80 43.31 18.11
C PRO A 75 -31.74 43.77 19.61
N THR A 76 -30.57 43.57 20.24
CA THR A 76 -29.93 44.31 21.37
C THR A 76 -30.25 44.04 22.87
N LEU A 77 -29.12 43.95 23.62
CA LEU A 77 -28.81 44.38 25.01
C LEU A 77 -28.96 43.41 26.23
N ALA A 78 -27.78 42.92 26.65
CA ALA A 78 -27.17 42.91 27.99
C ALA A 78 -27.98 42.54 29.26
N HIS A 79 -27.59 41.43 29.92
CA HIS A 79 -27.01 41.37 31.28
C HIS A 79 -26.87 39.90 31.77
N ALA A 80 -25.73 39.58 32.41
CA ALA A 80 -25.51 38.36 33.22
C ALA A 80 -26.00 38.61 34.69
N PRO A 81 -26.04 37.65 35.66
CA PRO A 81 -25.41 36.32 35.71
C PRO A 81 -26.21 35.16 36.41
N SER A 82 -25.58 33.97 36.42
CA SER A 82 -25.75 32.83 37.36
C SER A 82 -26.82 31.75 37.08
N GLY A 83 -26.40 30.49 37.15
CA GLY A 83 -27.28 29.31 37.15
C GLY A 83 -26.59 28.03 36.69
N LYS A 84 -26.17 27.18 37.63
CA LYS A 84 -25.51 25.88 37.44
C LYS A 84 -26.35 24.92 36.57
N MET A 85 -25.73 24.20 35.64
CA MET A 85 -26.28 22.97 35.03
C MET A 85 -25.25 21.84 35.03
N HIS A 86 -25.71 20.68 35.53
CA HIS A 86 -24.99 19.42 35.62
C HIS A 86 -24.95 18.67 34.27
N SER A 87 -23.86 17.92 34.04
CA SER A 87 -23.62 17.12 32.83
C SER A 87 -24.38 15.78 32.81
N PRO A 88 -24.73 15.25 31.62
CA PRO A 88 -25.37 13.95 31.49
C PRO A 88 -24.33 12.81 31.48
N ALA A 89 -23.92 12.36 32.67
CA ALA A 89 -23.11 11.14 32.86
C ALA A 89 -23.87 10.01 33.60
N GLY A 90 -25.16 10.22 33.91
CA GLY A 90 -25.91 9.32 34.81
C GLY A 90 -26.71 8.18 34.15
N VAL A 91 -26.84 8.13 32.82
CA VAL A 91 -27.85 7.24 32.19
C VAL A 91 -27.27 5.95 31.60
N VAL A 92 -25.94 5.83 31.44
CA VAL A 92 -25.32 4.61 30.90
C VAL A 92 -24.93 3.59 31.98
N GLY A 93 -24.72 4.04 33.23
CA GLY A 93 -24.32 3.17 34.35
C GLY A 93 -25.41 2.23 34.87
N ALA A 94 -26.69 2.62 34.76
CA ALA A 94 -27.81 1.83 35.31
C ALA A 94 -28.23 0.64 34.41
N ALA A 95 -27.82 0.62 33.15
CA ALA A 95 -28.17 -0.45 32.20
C ALA A 95 -27.24 -1.67 32.26
N LEU A 96 -25.96 -1.49 32.66
CA LEU A 96 -25.01 -2.60 32.78
C LEU A 96 -25.20 -3.45 34.05
N GLN A 97 -25.64 -2.85 35.16
CA GLN A 97 -25.81 -3.57 36.43
C GLN A 97 -27.00 -4.55 36.43
N ASN A 98 -28.01 -4.34 35.57
CA ASN A 98 -29.17 -5.23 35.48
C ASN A 98 -28.95 -6.48 34.61
N LEU A 99 -27.89 -6.53 33.79
CA LEU A 99 -27.56 -7.70 32.97
C LEU A 99 -26.76 -8.74 33.77
N GLN A 100 -25.95 -8.30 34.73
CA GLN A 100 -25.10 -9.16 35.55
C GLN A 100 -25.88 -9.92 36.64
N ALA A 101 -27.03 -9.40 37.07
CA ALA A 101 -27.90 -10.04 38.07
C ALA A 101 -28.80 -11.16 37.51
N ARG A 102 -28.84 -11.37 36.18
CA ARG A 102 -29.73 -12.36 35.52
C ARG A 102 -29.03 -13.64 35.03
N ILE A 103 -27.71 -13.77 35.21
CA ILE A 103 -26.95 -14.96 34.77
C ILE A 103 -26.66 -15.93 35.94
N SER A 104 -26.90 -15.53 37.19
CA SER A 104 -26.52 -16.28 38.38
C SER A 104 -27.64 -17.07 39.07
N ASN A 105 -28.62 -17.60 38.33
CA ASN A 105 -29.65 -18.48 38.91
C ASN A 105 -30.05 -19.61 37.94
N PHE A 106 -29.36 -20.74 38.01
CA PHE A 106 -29.90 -22.04 37.59
C PHE A 106 -29.75 -23.06 38.74
N PRO A 107 -30.79 -23.84 39.06
CA PRO A 107 -30.83 -24.69 40.26
C PRO A 107 -30.16 -26.06 40.06
N THR A 108 -29.51 -26.56 41.10
CA THR A 108 -29.06 -27.95 41.26
C THR A 108 -30.22 -28.84 41.75
N PRO A 109 -30.41 -30.08 41.22
CA PRO A 109 -31.35 -31.04 41.79
C PRO A 109 -30.75 -31.77 43.01
N GLY A 110 -31.60 -32.02 44.00
CA GLY A 110 -31.26 -32.49 45.34
C GLY A 110 -31.08 -34.00 45.52
N SER A 111 -30.78 -34.31 46.79
CA SER A 111 -30.38 -35.56 47.43
C SER A 111 -31.48 -36.62 47.58
N SER A 112 -31.08 -37.90 47.61
CA SER A 112 -31.69 -38.91 48.48
C SER A 112 -30.68 -40.00 48.89
N ASP A 113 -30.89 -40.51 50.11
CA ASP A 113 -30.01 -41.39 50.92
C ASP A 113 -29.95 -42.85 50.44
N ASN A 114 -28.79 -43.53 50.63
CA ASN A 114 -28.63 -44.73 51.48
C ASN A 114 -27.33 -45.58 51.28
N VAL A 115 -26.74 -45.95 52.44
CA VAL A 115 -25.92 -47.15 52.79
C VAL A 115 -24.45 -47.27 52.29
N PRO A 116 -23.46 -47.55 53.19
CA PRO A 116 -22.04 -47.65 52.82
C PRO A 116 -21.56 -49.09 52.56
N ALA A 117 -20.75 -49.27 51.52
CA ALA A 117 -19.89 -50.44 51.29
C ALA A 117 -18.67 -50.05 50.40
N PRO A 118 -17.62 -50.88 50.31
CA PRO A 118 -16.30 -50.65 50.88
C PRO A 118 -15.31 -49.92 49.95
N THR A 119 -14.26 -49.40 50.58
CA THR A 119 -13.09 -48.71 50.02
C THR A 119 -12.47 -49.43 48.81
N SER A 120 -12.39 -48.73 47.68
CA SER A 120 -11.47 -49.03 46.58
C SER A 120 -10.55 -47.83 46.37
N SER A 121 -9.24 -48.08 46.39
CA SER A 121 -8.18 -47.10 46.14
C SER A 121 -8.25 -46.60 44.69
N PRO A 122 -8.08 -45.29 44.41
CA PRO A 122 -7.93 -44.83 43.04
C PRO A 122 -6.47 -44.96 42.59
N ASP A 123 -6.25 -45.65 41.47
CA ASP A 123 -5.00 -45.62 40.72
C ASP A 123 -4.66 -44.17 40.29
N PRO A 124 -3.37 -43.81 40.19
CA PRO A 124 -2.97 -42.45 39.87
C PRO A 124 -3.34 -42.10 38.42
N VAL A 125 -4.17 -41.06 38.26
CA VAL A 125 -4.45 -40.43 36.98
C VAL A 125 -3.15 -39.82 36.44
N VAL A 126 -2.56 -40.47 35.44
CA VAL A 126 -1.47 -39.89 34.65
C VAL A 126 -2.07 -38.80 33.76
N THR A 127 -1.96 -37.55 34.19
CA THR A 127 -2.26 -36.40 33.35
C THR A 127 -1.16 -36.24 32.31
N SER A 128 -1.51 -36.33 31.03
CA SER A 128 -0.60 -35.99 29.93
C SER A 128 -0.14 -34.53 30.10
N PRO A 129 1.17 -34.24 29.89
CA PRO A 129 1.67 -32.87 30.02
C PRO A 129 0.93 -31.93 29.05
N PRO A 130 0.67 -30.68 29.45
CA PRO A 130 0.02 -29.71 28.58
C PRO A 130 0.82 -29.56 27.28
N PRO A 131 0.15 -29.34 26.14
CA PRO A 131 0.85 -29.06 24.89
C PRO A 131 1.81 -27.89 25.10
N PRO A 132 3.00 -27.92 24.47
CA PRO A 132 3.94 -26.82 24.57
C PRO A 132 3.23 -25.52 24.16
N PRO A 133 3.50 -24.40 24.85
CA PRO A 133 2.94 -23.12 24.47
C PRO A 133 3.24 -22.87 22.99
N PRO A 134 2.31 -22.24 22.24
CA PRO A 134 2.57 -21.86 20.87
C PRO A 134 3.90 -21.08 20.83
N PRO A 135 4.75 -21.28 19.80
CA PRO A 135 6.02 -20.57 19.72
C PRO A 135 5.74 -19.08 19.92
N SER A 136 6.37 -18.50 20.94
CA SER A 136 6.27 -17.07 21.21
C SER A 136 6.56 -16.33 19.91
N ALA A 137 5.63 -15.51 19.44
CA ALA A 137 5.85 -14.70 18.25
C ALA A 137 7.22 -14.00 18.39
N PRO A 138 8.07 -14.02 17.35
CA PRO A 138 9.39 -13.42 17.43
C PRO A 138 9.25 -11.98 17.95
N ALA A 139 10.06 -11.63 18.95
CA ALA A 139 9.98 -10.33 19.59
C ALA A 139 10.19 -9.22 18.55
N VAL A 140 9.22 -8.32 18.42
CA VAL A 140 9.33 -7.14 17.58
C VAL A 140 9.67 -5.95 18.46
N PHE A 141 10.81 -5.33 18.18
CA PHE A 141 11.29 -4.15 18.88
C PHE A 141 10.69 -2.91 18.24
N GLN A 142 10.00 -2.11 19.05
CA GLN A 142 9.45 -0.83 18.64
C GLN A 142 10.36 0.31 19.10
N SER A 143 10.63 1.27 18.21
CA SER A 143 11.29 2.52 18.57
C SER A 143 10.65 3.70 17.86
N VAL A 144 10.68 4.87 18.50
CA VAL A 144 10.13 6.11 17.95
C VAL A 144 11.24 7.15 17.89
N THR A 145 11.46 7.71 16.71
CA THR A 145 12.41 8.81 16.49
C THR A 145 11.65 10.01 15.97
N LYS A 146 11.87 11.18 16.57
CA LYS A 146 11.31 12.45 16.09
C LYS A 146 12.44 13.28 15.49
N GLY A 147 12.37 13.52 14.18
CA GLY A 147 13.20 14.48 13.47
C GLY A 147 12.49 15.85 13.36
N PRO A 148 13.11 16.82 12.67
CA PRO A 148 12.57 18.17 12.53
C PRO A 148 11.18 18.24 11.87
N HIS A 149 10.98 17.47 10.80
CA HIS A 149 9.73 17.48 10.02
C HIS A 149 9.02 16.11 9.98
N LEU A 150 9.72 15.04 10.37
CA LEU A 150 9.26 13.66 10.30
C LEU A 150 9.27 13.00 11.67
N LYS A 151 8.24 12.20 11.94
CA LYS A 151 8.20 11.24 13.04
C LYS A 151 8.31 9.85 12.42
N ARG A 152 9.23 9.02 12.90
CA ARG A 152 9.41 7.62 12.51
C ARG A 152 9.02 6.71 13.67
N THR A 153 8.16 5.74 13.41
CA THR A 153 7.95 4.57 14.27
C THR A 153 8.49 3.35 13.56
N ARG A 154 9.49 2.71 14.14
CA ARG A 154 10.16 1.53 13.59
C ARG A 154 9.73 0.28 14.34
N PHE A 155 9.49 -0.79 13.60
CA PHE A 155 9.24 -2.13 14.07
C PHE A 155 10.30 -3.06 13.46
N ALA A 156 11.17 -3.64 14.28
CA ALA A 156 12.26 -4.50 13.82
C ALA A 156 12.24 -5.86 14.52
N ARG A 157 12.56 -6.93 13.80
CA ARG A 157 12.66 -8.30 14.38
C ARG A 157 13.90 -8.49 15.25
N THR A 158 14.87 -7.59 15.15
CA THR A 158 16.12 -7.60 15.93
C THR A 158 16.41 -6.21 16.48
N ALA A 159 17.08 -6.16 17.63
CA ALA A 159 17.51 -4.90 18.24
C ALA A 159 18.71 -4.26 17.50
N ALA A 160 19.50 -5.05 16.76
CA ALA A 160 20.61 -4.60 15.92
C ALA A 160 20.23 -4.67 14.43
N PRO A 161 20.81 -3.84 13.55
CA PRO A 161 20.57 -3.93 12.10
C PRO A 161 20.91 -5.33 11.60
N LEU A 162 19.97 -5.99 10.90
CA LEU A 162 20.13 -7.34 10.36
C LEU A 162 21.24 -7.42 9.31
N TRP A 163 21.56 -6.29 8.68
CA TRP A 163 22.40 -6.23 7.50
C TRP A 163 23.73 -5.59 7.84
N THR A 164 24.69 -6.42 8.25
CA THR A 164 26.09 -6.02 8.19
C THR A 164 26.57 -6.33 6.77
N ARG A 165 26.92 -5.29 6.02
CA ARG A 165 27.60 -5.49 4.73
C ARG A 165 28.93 -6.16 5.09
N SER A 166 29.17 -7.37 4.56
CA SER A 166 30.49 -7.97 4.68
C SER A 166 31.49 -7.04 3.99
N ASP A 167 32.52 -6.61 4.72
CA ASP A 167 33.63 -5.83 4.15
C ASP A 167 34.49 -6.65 3.16
N ALA A 168 34.20 -7.96 3.03
CA ALA A 168 34.82 -8.78 2.01
C ALA A 168 34.35 -8.30 0.62
N PRO A 169 35.27 -7.97 -0.30
CA PRO A 169 34.89 -7.66 -1.67
C PRO A 169 34.08 -8.84 -2.22
N ALA A 170 32.84 -8.57 -2.63
CA ALA A 170 32.00 -9.58 -3.24
C ALA A 170 32.73 -10.14 -4.46
N ASP A 171 32.90 -11.46 -4.52
CA ASP A 171 33.41 -12.14 -5.70
C ASP A 171 32.53 -11.76 -6.91
N PRO A 172 33.04 -11.00 -7.89
CA PRO A 172 32.24 -10.55 -9.02
C PRO A 172 31.74 -11.72 -9.89
N SER A 173 32.29 -12.93 -9.72
CA SER A 173 31.84 -14.14 -10.40
C SER A 173 30.65 -14.84 -9.72
N ARG A 174 30.35 -14.52 -8.46
CA ARG A 174 29.24 -15.13 -7.72
C ARG A 174 27.96 -14.33 -7.96
N ALA A 175 27.12 -14.82 -8.86
CA ALA A 175 25.76 -14.29 -9.04
C ALA A 175 25.00 -14.36 -7.71
N ARG A 176 24.76 -13.20 -7.08
CA ARG A 176 23.89 -13.12 -5.91
C ARG A 176 22.46 -13.40 -6.35
N THR A 177 21.77 -14.27 -5.62
CA THR A 177 20.34 -14.54 -5.85
C THR A 177 19.53 -13.36 -5.32
N ALA A 178 18.36 -13.08 -5.90
CA ALA A 178 17.50 -11.99 -5.42
C ALA A 178 17.16 -12.13 -3.92
N ALA A 179 17.06 -13.36 -3.42
CA ALA A 179 16.80 -13.65 -2.01
C ALA A 179 17.91 -13.16 -1.06
N GLY A 180 19.14 -12.97 -1.54
CA GLY A 180 20.26 -12.48 -0.72
C GLY A 180 20.51 -10.97 -0.81
N MET A 181 19.70 -10.23 -1.57
CA MET A 181 19.89 -8.80 -1.80
C MET A 181 18.96 -7.99 -0.87
N PRO A 182 19.50 -7.16 0.04
CA PRO A 182 18.68 -6.30 0.88
C PRO A 182 17.86 -5.31 0.03
N LEU A 183 16.57 -5.27 0.28
CA LEU A 183 15.59 -4.47 -0.47
C LEU A 183 14.92 -3.43 0.43
N LEU A 184 14.83 -2.20 -0.06
CA LEU A 184 14.00 -1.16 0.53
C LEU A 184 12.72 -0.99 -0.30
N VAL A 185 11.55 -1.30 0.27
CA VAL A 185 10.26 -1.01 -0.33
C VAL A 185 9.71 0.30 0.22
N LEU A 186 9.28 1.20 -0.65
CA LEU A 186 8.80 2.53 -0.34
C LEU A 186 7.34 2.70 -0.80
N VAL A 187 6.48 3.17 0.10
CA VAL A 187 5.06 3.43 -0.17
C VAL A 187 4.66 4.78 0.39
N ALA A 188 4.01 5.62 -0.43
CA ALA A 188 3.38 6.86 0.02
C ALA A 188 1.86 6.65 0.17
N ILE A 189 1.33 6.94 1.35
CA ILE A 189 -0.08 6.77 1.72
C ILE A 189 -0.64 8.14 2.10
N LYS A 190 -1.76 8.53 1.48
CA LYS A 190 -2.43 9.78 1.82
C LYS A 190 -3.26 9.61 3.09
N ASP A 191 -4.21 8.67 3.03
CA ASP A 191 -5.19 8.36 4.08
C ASP A 191 -5.78 6.95 3.85
N ARG A 192 -6.79 6.58 4.65
CA ARG A 192 -7.50 5.29 4.59
C ARG A 192 -8.12 4.94 3.23
N GLU A 193 -8.30 5.92 2.33
CA GLU A 193 -8.89 5.70 1.00
C GLU A 193 -7.82 5.35 -0.06
N SER A 194 -6.54 5.29 0.32
CA SER A 194 -5.43 5.11 -0.62
C SER A 194 -5.26 3.68 -1.16
N TYR A 195 -5.85 2.66 -0.53
CA TYR A 195 -5.49 1.25 -0.76
C TYR A 195 -6.21 0.56 -1.95
N GLY A 196 -7.08 1.30 -2.63
CA GLY A 196 -8.10 0.76 -3.52
C GLY A 196 -9.38 0.36 -2.76
N ARG A 197 -10.46 0.12 -3.51
CA ARG A 197 -11.77 -0.17 -2.90
C ARG A 197 -11.71 -1.44 -2.05
N TRP A 198 -12.26 -1.35 -0.83
CA TRP A 198 -12.39 -2.46 0.13
C TRP A 198 -11.07 -3.06 0.61
N ARG A 199 -9.96 -2.33 0.47
CA ARG A 199 -8.65 -2.76 0.91
C ARG A 199 -8.14 -1.91 2.07
N SER A 200 -7.20 -2.48 2.79
CA SER A 200 -6.57 -1.95 3.98
C SER A 200 -5.04 -1.93 3.84
N PHE A 201 -4.37 -1.38 4.84
CA PHE A 201 -2.91 -1.45 4.93
C PHE A 201 -2.42 -2.90 4.96
N GLU A 202 -3.14 -3.78 5.66
CA GLU A 202 -2.84 -5.21 5.74
C GLU A 202 -2.86 -5.87 4.36
N ASP A 203 -3.89 -5.56 3.54
CA ASP A 203 -4.01 -6.10 2.18
C ASP A 203 -2.87 -5.62 1.27
N LEU A 204 -2.45 -4.35 1.42
CA LEU A 204 -1.31 -3.80 0.69
C LEU A 204 0.00 -4.46 1.11
N ALA A 205 0.29 -4.48 2.41
CA ALA A 205 1.53 -5.00 2.96
C ALA A 205 1.70 -6.51 2.69
N THR A 206 0.63 -7.29 2.82
CA THR A 206 0.66 -8.74 2.54
C THR A 206 0.78 -9.04 1.05
N MET A 207 0.15 -8.25 0.18
CA MET A 207 0.33 -8.35 -1.28
C MET A 207 1.79 -8.04 -1.68
N ILE A 208 2.35 -6.95 -1.17
CA ILE A 208 3.77 -6.62 -1.40
C ILE A 208 4.63 -7.78 -0.93
N MET A 209 4.49 -8.18 0.34
CA MET A 209 5.25 -9.28 0.94
C MET A 209 5.20 -10.56 0.11
N GLY A 210 4.01 -10.99 -0.33
CA GLY A 210 3.83 -12.20 -1.13
C GLY A 210 4.45 -12.13 -2.53
N SER A 211 4.77 -10.93 -3.02
CA SER A 211 5.41 -10.71 -4.32
C SER A 211 6.94 -10.65 -4.28
N LEU A 212 7.54 -10.68 -3.09
CA LEU A 212 8.98 -10.53 -2.89
C LEU A 212 9.71 -11.89 -2.88
N PRO A 213 10.97 -11.92 -3.32
CA PRO A 213 11.79 -13.14 -3.26
C PRO A 213 12.08 -13.58 -1.82
N ASP A 214 12.39 -12.62 -0.93
CA ASP A 214 12.59 -12.86 0.50
C ASP A 214 12.16 -11.61 1.32
N PRO A 215 10.96 -11.64 1.94
CA PRO A 215 10.53 -10.59 2.85
C PRO A 215 11.47 -10.36 4.05
N GLY A 216 12.17 -11.41 4.51
CA GLY A 216 13.12 -11.33 5.62
C GLY A 216 14.37 -10.51 5.30
N MET A 217 14.60 -10.19 4.03
CA MET A 217 15.66 -9.30 3.55
C MET A 217 15.13 -7.92 3.14
N THR A 218 13.89 -7.59 3.51
CA THR A 218 13.21 -6.38 3.06
C THR A 218 12.82 -5.44 4.21
N THR A 219 13.12 -4.15 4.08
CA THR A 219 12.47 -3.08 4.85
C THR A 219 11.25 -2.58 4.09
N LEU A 220 10.10 -2.53 4.74
CA LEU A 220 8.95 -1.76 4.25
C LEU A 220 8.94 -0.39 4.93
N ALA A 221 9.19 0.68 4.19
CA ALA A 221 9.07 2.05 4.68
C ALA A 221 7.84 2.73 4.07
N VAL A 222 6.95 3.20 4.93
CA VAL A 222 5.70 3.86 4.52
C VAL A 222 5.64 5.29 5.03
N LEU A 223 5.27 6.24 4.18
CA LEU A 223 5.00 7.62 4.57
C LEU A 223 3.49 7.87 4.57
N ILE A 224 2.91 8.19 5.72
CA ILE A 224 1.47 8.41 5.87
C ILE A 224 1.19 9.89 6.11
N SER A 225 0.32 10.48 5.29
CA SER A 225 0.00 11.91 5.38
C SER A 225 -1.09 12.21 6.43
N ALA A 226 -2.12 11.37 6.56
CA ALA A 226 -3.19 11.56 7.52
C ALA A 226 -2.82 11.04 8.92
N ALA A 227 -3.17 11.80 9.96
CA ALA A 227 -2.73 11.53 11.34
C ALA A 227 -3.48 10.35 11.99
N ASP A 228 -4.77 10.25 11.70
CA ASP A 228 -5.63 9.13 12.09
C ASP A 228 -5.18 7.83 11.43
N GLU A 229 -4.89 7.87 10.12
CA GLU A 229 -4.40 6.70 9.40
C GLU A 229 -3.02 6.26 9.90
N TYR A 230 -2.13 7.20 10.19
CA TYR A 230 -0.84 6.88 10.80
C TYR A 230 -1.00 6.16 12.14
N ALA A 231 -1.88 6.67 13.02
CA ALA A 231 -2.13 6.04 14.32
C ALA A 231 -2.74 4.64 14.14
N SER A 232 -3.69 4.48 13.21
CA SER A 232 -4.31 3.20 12.86
C SER A 232 -3.28 2.17 12.37
N VAL A 233 -2.42 2.54 11.43
CA VAL A 233 -1.40 1.65 10.86
C VAL A 233 -0.37 1.24 11.91
N VAL A 234 0.12 2.18 12.73
CA VAL A 234 1.05 1.88 13.84
C VAL A 234 0.42 0.86 14.80
N TYR A 235 -0.83 1.09 15.22
CA TYR A 235 -1.54 0.17 16.10
C TYR A 235 -1.71 -1.22 15.48
N ARG A 236 -2.07 -1.30 14.19
CA ARG A 236 -2.27 -2.56 13.47
C ARG A 236 -0.97 -3.35 13.29
N ILE A 237 0.14 -2.68 13.02
CA ILE A 237 1.46 -3.34 12.93
C ILE A 237 1.86 -3.91 14.29
N GLU A 238 1.64 -3.16 15.37
CA GLU A 238 1.94 -3.59 16.73
C GLU A 238 1.08 -4.80 17.14
N ALA A 239 -0.24 -4.71 16.93
CA ALA A 239 -1.19 -5.76 17.30
C ALA A 239 -1.08 -7.04 16.46
N MET A 240 -0.63 -6.94 15.20
CA MET A 240 -0.56 -8.04 14.25
C MET A 240 0.85 -8.24 13.70
N SER A 241 1.88 -7.99 14.51
CA SER A 241 3.28 -8.06 14.08
C SER A 241 3.68 -9.40 13.46
N ALA A 242 3.07 -10.50 13.90
CA ALA A 242 3.26 -11.85 13.35
C ALA A 242 2.77 -12.00 11.90
N LEU A 243 1.87 -11.14 11.42
CA LEU A 243 1.36 -11.15 10.04
C LEU A 243 2.43 -10.73 9.02
N TYR A 244 3.38 -9.90 9.44
CA TYR A 244 4.29 -9.22 8.52
C TYR A 244 5.69 -9.85 8.57
N GLY A 245 6.06 -10.58 7.52
CA GLY A 245 7.36 -11.24 7.34
C GLY A 245 8.54 -10.31 7.02
N PHE A 246 8.35 -8.99 7.00
CA PHE A 246 9.43 -8.04 6.74
C PHE A 246 10.52 -8.09 7.82
N ALA A 247 11.76 -7.79 7.42
CA ALA A 247 12.89 -7.58 8.34
C ALA A 247 12.61 -6.41 9.30
N GLN A 248 12.06 -5.34 8.71
CA GLN A 248 11.76 -4.08 9.37
C GLN A 248 10.55 -3.42 8.70
N ILE A 249 9.72 -2.74 9.49
CA ILE A 249 8.70 -1.81 9.01
C ILE A 249 8.94 -0.44 9.64
N ASP A 250 9.14 0.57 8.80
CA ASP A 250 9.28 1.96 9.24
C ASP A 250 8.06 2.77 8.80
N VAL A 251 7.32 3.30 9.77
CA VAL A 251 6.17 4.19 9.52
C VAL A 251 6.57 5.63 9.77
N TYR A 252 6.60 6.43 8.71
CA TYR A 252 6.90 7.84 8.73
C TYR A 252 5.61 8.67 8.70
N LYS A 253 5.58 9.73 9.52
CA LYS A 253 4.55 10.77 9.51
C LYS A 253 5.20 12.12 9.37
N VAL A 254 4.74 12.87 8.37
CA VAL A 254 4.94 14.32 8.33
C VAL A 254 4.11 14.93 9.44
N HIS A 255 4.74 15.59 10.41
CA HIS A 255 4.03 16.28 11.49
C HIS A 255 4.14 17.81 11.41
N ASP A 256 4.97 18.31 10.51
CA ASP A 256 5.07 19.73 10.20
C ASP A 256 4.27 20.04 8.92
N ALA A 257 3.04 20.52 9.10
CA ALA A 257 2.19 20.93 7.99
C ALA A 257 2.76 22.15 7.25
N ALA A 258 3.55 23.00 7.90
CA ALA A 258 4.17 24.17 7.26
C ALA A 258 5.22 23.75 6.23
N TYR A 259 5.93 22.64 6.49
CA TYR A 259 6.88 22.06 5.54
C TYR A 259 6.23 21.72 4.20
N PHE A 260 4.94 21.37 4.16
CA PHE A 260 4.22 21.09 2.91
C PHE A 260 3.24 22.19 2.49
N ALA A 261 3.07 23.24 3.32
CA ALA A 261 2.11 24.31 3.05
C ALA A 261 2.45 25.08 1.76
N HIS A 262 3.72 25.17 1.39
CA HIS A 262 4.17 25.78 0.12
C HIS A 262 3.91 24.87 -1.10
N LEU A 263 3.58 23.60 -0.88
CA LEU A 263 3.23 22.60 -1.90
C LEU A 263 1.71 22.37 -1.97
N ASP A 264 0.96 22.88 -1.00
CA ASP A 264 -0.50 22.89 -1.01
C ASP A 264 -0.98 24.03 -1.92
N LEU A 265 -1.23 23.71 -3.19
CA LEU A 265 -2.10 24.55 -3.97
C LEU A 265 -3.47 24.63 -3.27
N LYS A 266 -3.99 25.84 -3.08
CA LYS A 266 -5.39 26.07 -2.72
C LYS A 266 -6.31 25.71 -3.89
N VAL A 267 -6.32 24.45 -4.31
CA VAL A 267 -7.19 23.95 -5.38
C VAL A 267 -8.34 23.16 -4.76
N ALA A 268 -9.55 23.63 -5.01
CA ALA A 268 -10.80 22.95 -4.64
C ALA A 268 -10.84 21.53 -5.23
N ARG A 269 -11.45 20.59 -4.48
CA ARG A 269 -11.47 19.15 -4.81
C ARG A 269 -12.08 18.86 -6.19
N GLU A 270 -12.97 19.72 -6.68
CA GLU A 270 -13.64 19.54 -7.99
C GLU A 270 -12.74 19.80 -9.21
N ARG A 271 -11.58 20.44 -9.05
CA ARG A 271 -10.68 20.82 -10.17
C ARG A 271 -9.44 19.92 -10.33
N ARG A 272 -9.42 18.77 -9.65
CA ARG A 272 -8.23 17.89 -9.56
C ARG A 272 -7.87 17.15 -10.86
N HIS A 273 -8.76 17.14 -11.85
CA HIS A 273 -8.51 16.61 -13.19
C HIS A 273 -8.19 17.69 -14.22
N ASP A 274 -8.15 18.97 -13.80
CA ASP A 274 -7.76 20.04 -14.70
C ASP A 274 -6.25 19.95 -14.91
N ASP A 275 -5.82 19.97 -16.17
CA ASP A 275 -4.41 19.90 -16.56
C ASP A 275 -3.55 20.97 -15.84
N ILE A 276 -4.16 22.09 -15.47
CA ILE A 276 -3.50 23.18 -14.73
C ILE A 276 -3.08 22.77 -13.30
N VAL A 277 -3.70 21.73 -12.73
CA VAL A 277 -3.48 21.25 -11.35
C VAL A 277 -2.52 20.05 -11.31
N GLN A 278 -2.24 19.43 -12.47
CA GLN A 278 -1.33 18.29 -12.58
C GLN A 278 0.07 18.63 -12.05
N VAL A 279 0.68 19.74 -12.50
CA VAL A 279 2.07 20.07 -12.17
C VAL A 279 2.29 20.19 -10.66
N PRO A 280 1.50 20.98 -9.90
CA PRO A 280 1.82 21.13 -8.48
C PRO A 280 1.44 19.89 -7.65
N ARG A 281 0.46 19.08 -8.11
CA ARG A 281 0.21 17.75 -7.53
C ARG A 281 1.43 16.85 -7.71
N ARG A 282 2.00 16.77 -8.93
CA ARG A 282 3.19 15.96 -9.22
C ARG A 282 4.41 16.47 -8.45
N ARG A 283 4.59 17.79 -8.33
CA ARG A 283 5.61 18.40 -7.46
C ARG A 283 5.48 17.96 -6.02
N ARG A 284 4.28 18.04 -5.42
CA ARG A 284 4.05 17.57 -4.04
C ARG A 284 4.38 16.08 -3.90
N MET A 285 3.96 15.26 -4.86
CA MET A 285 4.28 13.83 -4.87
C MET A 285 5.78 13.59 -4.96
N ALA A 286 6.50 14.30 -5.83
CA ALA A 286 7.95 14.21 -5.95
C ALA A 286 8.66 14.56 -4.62
N VAL A 287 8.23 15.64 -3.94
CA VAL A 287 8.79 16.00 -2.63
C VAL A 287 8.50 14.92 -1.59
N LEU A 288 7.28 14.39 -1.51
CA LEU A 288 6.94 13.30 -0.59
C LEU A 288 7.77 12.04 -0.87
N ARG A 289 7.91 11.65 -2.14
CA ARG A 289 8.72 10.50 -2.55
C ARG A 289 10.19 10.70 -2.17
N ASN A 290 10.77 11.86 -2.51
CA ASN A 290 12.15 12.19 -2.17
C ASN A 290 12.37 12.26 -0.65
N THR A 291 11.41 12.78 0.10
CA THR A 291 11.46 12.85 1.57
C THR A 291 11.52 11.45 2.18
N LEU A 292 10.63 10.56 1.77
CA LEU A 292 10.62 9.18 2.25
C LEU A 292 11.88 8.43 1.83
N MET A 293 12.29 8.54 0.56
CA MET A 293 13.51 7.91 0.06
C MET A 293 14.73 8.36 0.85
N SER A 294 14.91 9.67 1.01
CA SER A 294 16.04 10.22 1.76
C SER A 294 16.04 9.82 3.23
N ALA A 295 14.86 9.71 3.87
CA ALA A 295 14.76 9.37 5.28
C ALA A 295 14.95 7.87 5.55
N ALA A 296 14.60 7.01 4.59
CA ALA A 296 14.62 5.55 4.74
C ALA A 296 15.86 4.88 4.14
N MET A 297 16.55 5.52 3.19
CA MET A 297 17.76 4.98 2.55
C MET A 297 18.91 4.79 3.55
N ASP A 298 19.68 3.72 3.32
CA ASP A 298 20.87 3.32 4.06
C ASP A 298 21.81 2.58 3.07
N MET A 299 23.09 2.45 3.40
CA MET A 299 24.16 1.86 2.58
C MET A 299 24.05 0.34 2.40
N VAL A 300 23.13 -0.29 3.14
CA VAL A 300 22.90 -1.74 3.15
C VAL A 300 22.04 -2.22 1.98
N TYR A 301 21.21 -1.35 1.40
CA TYR A 301 20.29 -1.74 0.34
C TYR A 301 21.01 -1.89 -1.00
N GLU A 302 20.61 -2.91 -1.77
CA GLU A 302 21.06 -3.07 -3.16
C GLU A 302 20.01 -2.59 -4.16
N LYS A 303 18.74 -2.63 -3.76
CA LYS A 303 17.59 -2.24 -4.58
C LYS A 303 16.61 -1.42 -3.75
N VAL A 304 15.93 -0.49 -4.43
CA VAL A 304 14.86 0.33 -3.89
C VAL A 304 13.63 0.11 -4.76
N LEU A 305 12.49 -0.24 -4.17
CA LEU A 305 11.25 -0.50 -4.88
C LEU A 305 10.16 0.45 -4.41
N TRP A 306 9.68 1.30 -5.30
CA TRP A 306 8.46 2.07 -5.11
C TRP A 306 7.23 1.27 -5.50
N VAL A 307 6.20 1.31 -4.66
CA VAL A 307 4.87 0.75 -4.95
C VAL A 307 3.82 1.79 -4.55
N ASP A 308 2.92 2.13 -5.47
CA ASP A 308 1.78 3.00 -5.14
C ASP A 308 0.76 2.23 -4.26
N ALA A 309 0.09 2.96 -3.36
CA ALA A 309 -0.78 2.35 -2.35
C ALA A 309 -2.03 1.69 -2.93
N ASP A 310 -2.44 2.10 -4.13
CA ASP A 310 -3.62 1.62 -4.87
C ASP A 310 -3.30 0.51 -5.88
N VAL A 311 -2.09 -0.06 -5.84
CA VAL A 311 -1.79 -1.32 -6.53
C VAL A 311 -2.52 -2.46 -5.84
N VAL A 312 -3.33 -3.20 -6.61
CA VAL A 312 -4.17 -4.31 -6.13
C VAL A 312 -3.74 -5.69 -6.61
N GLY A 313 -2.73 -5.77 -7.48
CA GLY A 313 -2.15 -7.05 -7.90
C GLY A 313 -0.73 -6.92 -8.41
N ILE A 314 0.16 -7.78 -7.91
CA ILE A 314 1.58 -7.84 -8.30
C ILE A 314 1.92 -9.31 -8.62
N PRO A 315 2.53 -9.63 -9.78
CA PRO A 315 3.00 -10.98 -10.08
C PRO A 315 4.13 -11.42 -9.14
N ASN A 316 4.05 -12.63 -8.59
CA ASN A 316 5.01 -13.15 -7.59
C ASN A 316 6.47 -13.20 -8.06
N LEU A 317 6.72 -13.29 -9.37
CA LEU A 317 8.07 -13.36 -9.94
C LEU A 317 8.63 -12.01 -10.40
N LEU A 318 7.84 -10.93 -10.32
CA LEU A 318 8.24 -9.62 -10.84
C LEU A 318 9.46 -9.07 -10.11
N ALA A 319 9.41 -8.98 -8.77
CA ALA A 319 10.52 -8.45 -7.98
C ALA A 319 11.79 -9.29 -8.17
N LYS A 320 11.68 -10.62 -8.08
CA LYS A 320 12.81 -11.54 -8.33
C LYS A 320 13.45 -11.30 -9.69
N LYS A 321 12.66 -11.26 -10.76
CA LYS A 321 13.14 -11.06 -12.14
C LYS A 321 13.79 -9.69 -12.33
N ALA A 322 13.19 -8.63 -11.77
CA ALA A 322 13.76 -7.29 -11.83
C ALA A 322 15.12 -7.21 -11.11
N MET A 323 15.22 -7.79 -9.91
CA MET A 323 16.47 -7.79 -9.13
C MET A 323 17.59 -8.58 -9.82
N GLU A 324 17.29 -9.78 -10.31
CA GLU A 324 18.25 -10.66 -11.00
C GLU A 324 18.66 -10.16 -12.39
N SER A 325 17.89 -9.25 -13.00
CA SER A 325 18.21 -8.71 -14.32
C SER A 325 19.49 -7.86 -14.36
N GLY A 326 19.97 -7.38 -13.20
CA GLY A 326 21.10 -6.45 -13.12
C GLY A 326 20.81 -5.05 -13.69
N ARG A 327 19.57 -4.77 -14.12
CA ARG A 327 19.18 -3.49 -14.72
C ARG A 327 19.09 -2.39 -13.68
N ASP A 328 19.41 -1.17 -14.12
CA ASP A 328 19.49 0.00 -13.24
C ASP A 328 18.11 0.44 -12.72
N ILE A 329 17.13 0.58 -13.62
CA ILE A 329 15.77 1.01 -13.31
C ILE A 329 14.79 0.13 -14.08
N VAL A 330 13.80 -0.46 -13.40
CA VAL A 330 12.85 -1.43 -13.96
C VAL A 330 11.41 -1.09 -13.59
N VAL A 331 10.52 -1.15 -14.59
CA VAL A 331 9.06 -1.07 -14.41
C VAL A 331 8.33 -2.17 -15.19
N PRO A 332 7.22 -2.72 -14.67
CA PRO A 332 6.31 -3.60 -15.41
C PRO A 332 5.30 -2.79 -16.23
N ALA A 333 4.47 -3.48 -17.03
CA ALA A 333 3.27 -2.87 -17.58
C ALA A 333 2.17 -2.76 -16.50
N CYS A 334 1.47 -1.63 -16.45
CA CYS A 334 0.42 -1.36 -15.45
C CYS A 334 -0.96 -1.24 -16.11
N PHE A 335 -1.94 -1.98 -15.59
CA PHE A 335 -3.31 -2.04 -16.11
C PHE A 335 -4.35 -1.70 -15.05
N GLN A 336 -5.49 -1.17 -15.49
CA GLN A 336 -6.72 -1.00 -14.71
C GLN A 336 -7.83 -1.81 -15.39
N GLY A 337 -8.24 -2.93 -14.78
CA GLY A 337 -8.99 -3.97 -15.47
C GLY A 337 -8.26 -4.42 -16.73
N ASN A 338 -8.91 -4.26 -17.89
CA ASN A 338 -8.34 -4.61 -19.19
C ASN A 338 -7.67 -3.43 -19.91
N SER A 339 -7.70 -2.23 -19.33
CA SER A 339 -7.17 -1.02 -19.95
C SER A 339 -5.76 -0.73 -19.46
N TYR A 340 -4.87 -0.33 -20.36
CA TYR A 340 -3.55 0.15 -19.96
C TYR A 340 -3.68 1.47 -19.19
N TYR A 341 -3.01 1.55 -18.04
CA TYR A 341 -3.19 2.63 -17.08
C TYR A 341 -2.03 3.65 -17.11
N ASP A 342 -0.78 3.17 -17.11
CA ASP A 342 0.38 4.04 -16.88
C ASP A 342 0.94 4.65 -18.17
N TRP A 343 0.41 5.80 -18.56
CA TRP A 343 0.88 6.55 -19.72
C TRP A 343 2.20 7.32 -19.49
N ASN A 344 2.75 7.34 -18.27
CA ASN A 344 4.07 7.96 -18.01
C ASN A 344 5.23 7.01 -18.37
N THR A 345 4.95 5.71 -18.54
CA THR A 345 5.91 4.71 -18.99
C THR A 345 5.84 4.54 -20.51
N PHE A 346 6.79 5.14 -21.22
CA PHE A 346 6.81 5.14 -22.68
C PHE A 346 8.22 5.15 -23.27
N VAL A 347 8.29 4.78 -24.54
CA VAL A 347 9.44 4.98 -25.43
C VAL A 347 9.07 6.08 -26.42
N GLY A 348 9.95 7.04 -26.64
CA GLY A 348 9.82 8.01 -27.73
C GLY A 348 9.77 9.47 -27.30
N ARG A 349 9.26 10.33 -28.17
CA ARG A 349 9.32 11.79 -27.99
C ARG A 349 8.02 12.39 -27.50
N ARG A 350 8.15 13.41 -26.64
CA ARG A 350 7.06 14.31 -26.26
C ARG A 350 7.11 15.61 -27.06
N THR A 351 5.96 16.25 -27.17
CA THR A 351 5.82 17.57 -27.79
C THR A 351 6.68 18.61 -27.05
N THR A 352 6.85 19.78 -27.65
CA THR A 352 7.41 20.98 -27.00
C THR A 352 6.39 22.11 -27.07
N PRO A 353 6.42 23.11 -26.15
CA PRO A 353 5.51 24.24 -26.20
C PRO A 353 5.59 25.00 -27.53
N GLY A 354 4.44 25.33 -28.12
CA GLY A 354 4.37 26.26 -29.24
C GLY A 354 4.58 27.72 -28.82
N PRO A 355 4.68 28.67 -29.77
CA PRO A 355 4.96 30.09 -29.48
C PRO A 355 3.96 30.76 -28.52
N ASN A 356 2.73 30.27 -28.45
CA ASN A 356 1.67 30.82 -27.60
C ASN A 356 1.35 29.98 -26.36
N GLU A 357 2.05 28.86 -26.16
CA GLU A 357 1.81 27.97 -25.02
C GLU A 357 2.87 28.19 -23.92
N ALA A 358 2.52 27.89 -22.67
CA ALA A 358 3.43 27.88 -21.52
C ALA A 358 2.92 26.92 -20.44
N VAL A 359 3.83 26.39 -19.62
CA VAL A 359 3.43 25.69 -18.39
C VAL A 359 3.01 26.69 -17.30
N PRO A 360 2.14 26.28 -16.35
CA PRO A 360 1.81 27.12 -15.21
C PRO A 360 3.06 27.42 -14.37
N ARG A 361 3.13 28.64 -13.85
CA ARG A 361 4.07 29.01 -12.78
C ARG A 361 3.72 28.25 -11.49
N LEU A 362 4.62 28.31 -10.51
CA LEU A 362 4.46 27.68 -9.19
C LEU A 362 3.15 28.07 -8.48
N ASP A 363 2.65 29.28 -8.70
CA ASP A 363 1.38 29.79 -8.15
C ASP A 363 0.13 29.36 -8.93
N GLY A 364 0.30 28.55 -9.98
CA GLY A 364 -0.77 28.07 -10.85
C GLY A 364 -1.21 29.07 -11.93
N THR A 365 -0.52 30.20 -12.09
CA THR A 365 -0.83 31.20 -13.11
C THR A 365 -0.05 30.96 -14.40
N LEU A 366 -0.62 31.37 -15.53
CA LEU A 366 0.09 31.39 -16.82
C LEU A 366 0.66 32.79 -17.08
N PRO A 367 1.78 32.90 -17.83
CA PRO A 367 2.22 34.20 -18.33
C PRO A 367 1.12 34.89 -19.15
N PRO A 368 1.00 36.24 -19.10
CA PRO A 368 -0.02 36.97 -19.84
C PRO A 368 -0.02 36.63 -21.33
N GLY A 369 -1.20 36.35 -21.88
CA GLY A 369 -1.37 36.02 -23.30
C GLY A 369 -0.95 34.61 -23.71
N LYS A 370 -0.55 33.74 -22.77
CA LYS A 370 -0.21 32.34 -23.04
C LYS A 370 -1.37 31.38 -22.72
N THR A 371 -1.47 30.31 -23.48
CA THR A 371 -2.34 29.16 -23.21
C THR A 371 -1.59 28.06 -22.47
N LEU A 372 -2.33 27.20 -21.77
CA LEU A 372 -1.75 26.08 -21.04
C LEU A 372 -1.07 25.10 -22.00
N TYR A 373 0.22 24.86 -21.78
CA TYR A 373 0.94 23.75 -22.37
C TYR A 373 0.79 22.51 -21.50
N VAL A 374 0.46 21.38 -22.14
CA VAL A 374 0.50 20.05 -21.53
C VAL A 374 1.33 19.17 -22.45
N PRO A 375 2.47 18.64 -21.99
CA PRO A 375 3.27 17.79 -22.85
C PRO A 375 2.50 16.52 -23.24
N ARG A 376 2.58 16.14 -24.51
CA ARG A 376 1.85 15.00 -25.11
C ARG A 376 2.82 14.11 -25.87
N HIS A 377 2.44 12.87 -26.11
CA HIS A 377 3.18 11.99 -27.01
C HIS A 377 3.13 12.54 -28.44
N VAL A 378 4.27 12.57 -29.13
CA VAL A 378 4.29 12.92 -30.55
C VAL A 378 3.68 11.74 -31.33
N PRO A 379 2.61 11.96 -32.12
CA PRO A 379 1.97 10.88 -32.87
C PRO A 379 2.96 10.14 -33.78
N GLY A 380 3.02 8.81 -33.67
CA GLY A 380 3.94 7.98 -34.46
C GLY A 380 5.41 8.01 -34.02
N GLU A 381 5.74 8.74 -32.95
CA GLU A 381 7.10 8.83 -32.39
C GLU A 381 7.15 8.48 -30.89
N ALA A 382 6.02 8.16 -30.26
CA ALA A 382 5.95 7.74 -28.87
C ALA A 382 4.90 6.64 -28.65
N TRP A 383 5.25 5.65 -27.84
CA TRP A 383 4.46 4.44 -27.60
C TRP A 383 4.46 4.04 -26.12
N PRO A 384 3.30 3.73 -25.53
CA PRO A 384 3.23 3.19 -24.18
C PRO A 384 3.88 1.79 -24.11
N LEU A 385 4.27 1.34 -22.91
CA LEU A 385 4.90 0.02 -22.75
C LEU A 385 3.99 -1.16 -23.17
N SER A 386 2.67 -0.96 -23.19
CA SER A 386 1.70 -1.97 -23.63
C SER A 386 1.54 -2.06 -25.15
N ASP A 387 2.21 -1.21 -25.92
CA ASP A 387 2.11 -1.21 -27.38
C ASP A 387 2.55 -2.57 -27.97
N ALA A 388 1.83 -3.03 -29.01
CA ALA A 388 2.08 -4.32 -29.65
C ALA A 388 3.50 -4.46 -30.20
N ARG A 389 4.17 -3.34 -30.51
CA ARG A 389 5.58 -3.31 -30.93
C ARG A 389 6.55 -3.89 -29.89
N PHE A 390 6.13 -3.93 -28.64
CA PHE A 390 6.93 -4.44 -27.53
C PHE A 390 6.51 -5.84 -27.07
N ALA A 391 5.47 -6.44 -27.68
CA ALA A 391 4.87 -7.68 -27.19
C ALA A 391 5.85 -8.87 -27.14
N ASP A 392 6.75 -8.97 -28.12
CA ASP A 392 7.75 -10.04 -28.22
C ASP A 392 9.10 -9.69 -27.55
N GLN A 393 9.20 -8.49 -26.96
CA GLN A 393 10.41 -8.03 -26.30
C GLN A 393 10.36 -8.37 -24.82
N GLU A 394 11.39 -9.06 -24.33
CA GLU A 394 11.52 -9.30 -22.90
C GLU A 394 11.79 -8.00 -22.14
N TRP A 395 12.68 -7.16 -22.68
CA TRP A 395 13.09 -5.89 -22.09
C TRP A 395 13.06 -4.79 -23.13
N VAL A 396 12.49 -3.65 -22.76
CA VAL A 396 12.39 -2.46 -23.61
C VAL A 396 13.14 -1.33 -22.95
N GLU A 397 14.08 -0.69 -23.63
CA GLU A 397 14.72 0.52 -23.11
C GLU A 397 13.72 1.69 -23.17
N LEU A 398 13.50 2.37 -22.04
CA LEU A 398 12.45 3.37 -21.88
C LEU A 398 13.01 4.79 -21.96
N THR A 399 12.18 5.72 -22.46
CA THR A 399 12.46 7.15 -22.39
C THR A 399 11.99 7.76 -21.08
N SER A 400 10.89 7.24 -20.53
CA SER A 400 10.29 7.70 -19.28
C SER A 400 9.67 6.52 -18.53
N VAL A 401 9.51 6.67 -17.21
CA VAL A 401 8.87 5.71 -16.31
C VAL A 401 7.75 6.37 -15.51
N GLY A 402 6.74 5.59 -15.15
CA GLY A 402 5.79 5.90 -14.09
C GLY A 402 6.26 5.39 -12.71
N GLY A 403 5.44 5.64 -11.69
CA GLY A 403 5.76 5.35 -10.28
C GLY A 403 4.99 4.21 -9.64
N THR A 404 4.06 3.57 -10.35
CA THR A 404 3.13 2.59 -9.78
C THR A 404 3.83 1.37 -9.20
N TRP A 405 4.82 0.86 -9.93
CA TRP A 405 5.81 -0.09 -9.44
C TRP A 405 7.13 0.25 -10.13
N LEU A 406 8.11 0.74 -9.36
CA LEU A 406 9.36 1.25 -9.91
C LEU A 406 10.53 0.77 -9.06
N MET A 407 11.33 -0.12 -9.62
CA MET A 407 12.55 -0.62 -8.98
C MET A 407 13.76 0.14 -9.49
N MET A 408 14.62 0.60 -8.58
CA MET A 408 15.87 1.28 -8.87
C MET A 408 17.01 0.56 -8.14
N SER A 409 18.18 0.46 -8.77
CA SER A 409 19.40 0.10 -8.08
C SER A 409 19.75 1.15 -7.03
N ALA A 410 20.25 0.72 -5.87
CA ALA A 410 20.61 1.66 -4.80
C ALA A 410 21.72 2.63 -5.24
N ASP A 411 22.65 2.20 -6.10
CA ASP A 411 23.72 3.04 -6.65
C ASP A 411 23.17 4.20 -7.51
N VAL A 412 22.07 4.00 -8.24
CA VAL A 412 21.35 5.05 -8.98
C VAL A 412 20.83 6.13 -8.03
N VAL A 413 20.22 5.70 -6.91
CA VAL A 413 19.70 6.62 -5.89
C VAL A 413 20.85 7.35 -5.18
N HIS A 414 21.91 6.63 -4.79
CA HIS A 414 23.10 7.23 -4.17
C HIS A 414 23.86 8.18 -5.11
N ALA A 415 23.80 7.98 -6.42
CA ALA A 415 24.33 8.90 -7.42
C ALA A 415 23.51 10.19 -7.58
N GLY A 416 22.38 10.33 -6.87
CA GLY A 416 21.58 11.55 -6.83
C GLY A 416 20.36 11.53 -7.76
N VAL A 417 20.03 10.39 -8.39
CA VAL A 417 18.80 10.29 -9.19
C VAL A 417 17.59 10.28 -8.25
N THR A 418 16.75 11.30 -8.38
CA THR A 418 15.58 11.55 -7.55
C THR A 418 14.37 11.90 -8.42
N PHE A 419 13.19 12.03 -7.80
CA PHE A 419 11.99 12.49 -8.49
C PHE A 419 12.05 14.01 -8.69
N GLY A 420 11.87 14.47 -9.92
CA GLY A 420 11.98 15.89 -10.26
C GLY A 420 10.88 16.70 -9.56
N ILE A 421 11.26 17.65 -8.70
CA ILE A 421 10.29 18.51 -8.01
C ILE A 421 9.78 19.67 -8.90
N TYR A 422 10.32 19.77 -10.10
CA TYR A 422 9.94 20.69 -11.18
C TYR A 422 10.14 19.96 -12.51
N ASN A 423 9.61 20.53 -13.58
CA ASN A 423 9.86 20.05 -14.94
C ASN A 423 11.34 20.28 -15.32
N VAL A 424 12.15 19.22 -15.40
CA VAL A 424 13.59 19.36 -15.66
C VAL A 424 13.92 19.61 -17.13
N VAL A 425 13.03 19.26 -18.05
CA VAL A 425 13.25 19.46 -19.48
C VAL A 425 12.83 20.86 -19.88
N GLY A 426 13.77 21.60 -20.47
CA GLY A 426 13.56 22.98 -20.90
C GLY A 426 13.72 24.03 -19.80
N ASP A 427 14.16 23.62 -18.61
CA ASP A 427 14.41 24.52 -17.49
C ASP A 427 15.62 25.43 -17.75
N THR A 428 15.56 26.69 -17.31
CA THR A 428 16.64 27.66 -17.52
C THR A 428 16.86 28.54 -16.28
N TRP A 429 17.99 29.25 -16.24
CA TRP A 429 18.39 30.08 -15.10
C TRP A 429 17.59 31.39 -14.95
N ASP A 430 16.66 31.69 -15.87
CA ASP A 430 15.88 32.93 -15.85
C ASP A 430 14.66 32.89 -14.89
N GLY A 431 14.50 31.77 -14.17
CA GLY A 431 13.39 31.54 -13.25
C GLY A 431 12.10 31.06 -13.93
N SER A 432 12.13 30.77 -15.23
CA SER A 432 11.10 29.97 -15.89
C SER A 432 11.27 28.51 -15.53
N GLU A 433 10.16 27.86 -15.16
CA GLU A 433 10.14 26.41 -15.00
C GLU A 433 10.17 25.75 -16.37
N GLY A 434 10.90 24.63 -16.49
CA GLY A 434 10.85 23.78 -17.68
C GLY A 434 9.43 23.30 -18.02
N TYR A 435 9.29 22.65 -19.17
CA TYR A 435 7.97 22.32 -19.72
C TYR A 435 7.60 20.84 -19.66
N ASP A 436 8.52 19.96 -19.27
CA ASP A 436 8.31 18.51 -19.23
C ASP A 436 9.21 17.80 -18.19
N ALA A 437 8.95 16.52 -17.95
CA ALA A 437 9.69 15.61 -17.10
C ALA A 437 9.69 16.01 -15.62
N ILE A 438 8.51 16.04 -15.00
CA ILE A 438 8.34 16.20 -13.55
C ILE A 438 8.11 14.84 -12.86
N GLU A 439 8.48 14.76 -11.59
CA GLU A 439 8.27 13.59 -10.73
C GLU A 439 8.93 12.33 -11.27
N THR A 440 8.18 11.31 -11.70
CA THR A 440 8.71 10.04 -12.21
C THR A 440 9.32 10.17 -13.61
N GLU A 441 8.80 11.08 -14.43
CA GLU A 441 9.26 11.27 -15.81
C GLU A 441 10.67 11.87 -15.88
N SER A 442 11.13 12.54 -14.81
CA SER A 442 12.51 13.03 -14.72
C SER A 442 13.53 11.91 -14.50
N VAL A 443 13.11 10.76 -13.97
CA VAL A 443 14.03 9.72 -13.46
C VAL A 443 14.94 9.21 -14.58
N CYS A 444 14.38 8.79 -15.72
CA CYS A 444 15.16 8.32 -16.86
C CYS A 444 15.99 9.44 -17.50
N PHE A 445 15.42 10.64 -17.56
CA PHE A 445 16.11 11.81 -18.10
C PHE A 445 17.40 12.08 -17.31
N VAL A 446 17.33 12.14 -15.98
CA VAL A 446 18.50 12.38 -15.12
C VAL A 446 19.44 11.17 -15.10
N ALA A 447 18.92 9.95 -14.97
CA ALA A 447 19.73 8.72 -14.95
C ALA A 447 20.62 8.56 -16.19
N ALA A 448 20.13 8.94 -17.37
CA ALA A 448 20.90 8.86 -18.60
C ALA A 448 22.20 9.70 -18.56
N ARG A 449 22.26 10.78 -17.74
CA ARG A 449 23.46 11.66 -17.64
C ARG A 449 24.61 11.01 -16.88
N ILE A 450 24.31 9.96 -16.11
CA ILE A 450 25.30 9.14 -15.40
C ILE A 450 25.45 7.75 -16.04
N GLY A 451 25.01 7.59 -17.29
CA GLY A 451 25.13 6.34 -18.06
C GLY A 451 24.18 5.22 -17.63
N LYS A 452 23.15 5.53 -16.84
CA LYS A 452 22.16 4.58 -16.31
C LYS A 452 20.93 4.54 -17.21
N LYS A 453 20.28 3.38 -17.30
CA LYS A 453 19.17 3.15 -18.23
C LYS A 453 17.87 2.70 -17.55
N CYS A 454 16.75 3.13 -18.10
CA CYS A 454 15.42 2.66 -17.72
C CYS A 454 14.95 1.51 -18.61
N TRP A 455 14.28 0.54 -17.99
CA TRP A 455 13.84 -0.67 -18.67
C TRP A 455 12.40 -1.03 -18.32
N GLY A 456 11.62 -1.33 -19.35
CA GLY A 456 10.26 -1.84 -19.24
C GLY A 456 10.24 -3.35 -19.43
N LEU A 457 9.35 -4.01 -18.70
CA LEU A 457 9.07 -5.45 -18.79
C LEU A 457 7.61 -5.67 -19.25
N PRO A 458 7.33 -5.64 -20.57
CA PRO A 458 5.96 -5.67 -21.11
C PRO A 458 5.16 -6.91 -20.72
N SER A 459 5.85 -8.04 -20.56
CA SER A 459 5.23 -9.35 -20.27
C SER A 459 4.73 -9.48 -18.82
N MET A 460 5.20 -8.63 -17.89
CA MET A 460 4.75 -8.64 -16.49
C MET A 460 3.73 -7.53 -16.30
N ARG A 461 2.54 -7.91 -15.83
CA ARG A 461 1.42 -6.97 -15.64
C ARG A 461 1.08 -6.83 -14.17
N ILE A 462 1.11 -5.60 -13.68
CA ILE A 462 0.53 -5.24 -12.38
C ILE A 462 -0.88 -4.69 -12.56
N GLN A 463 -1.67 -4.77 -11.50
CA GLN A 463 -3.05 -4.30 -11.47
C GLN A 463 -3.17 -3.09 -10.54
N HIS A 464 -3.64 -1.97 -11.10
CA HIS A 464 -4.07 -0.79 -10.36
C HIS A 464 -5.56 -0.91 -10.00
N SER A 465 -5.98 -0.31 -8.88
CA SER A 465 -7.37 -0.28 -8.40
C SER A 465 -8.36 0.38 -9.35
#